data_AF-A0A161TNP8-F1
#
_entry.id   AF-A0A161TNP8-F1
#
_cell.length_a   1.000
_cell.length_b   1.000
_cell.length_c   1.000
_cell.angle_alpha   90.00
_cell.angle_beta   90.00
_cell.angle_gamma   90.00
#
_symmetry.space_group_name_H-M   'P 1'
#
loop_
_entity.id
_entity.type
_entity.pdbx_description
1 polymer ?
#
loop_
_entity_poly.entity_id
_entity_poly.type
_entity_poly.pdbx_seq_one_letter_code
_entity_poly.pdbx_strand_id
1 'polypeptide(L)'
;MGDYADEEQARVFVDLLGREIEDISDQIECEELRARSATARTDMPTFERHHTTALAMRSTLYELHRQLQALDVRFPRLRIRTPRPHE
;
A
#
# COMPACT_ATOMS: atom_id res chain seq x y z
N MET A 1 13.12 -15.66 -26.43
CA MET A 1 11.97 -16.41 -25.89
C MET A 1 11.75 -16.14 -24.39
N GLY A 2 12.71 -15.57 -23.64
CA GLY A 2 12.56 -15.23 -22.22
C GLY A 2 11.83 -13.90 -21.95
N ASP A 3 12.06 -12.86 -22.76
CA ASP A 3 11.53 -11.52 -22.48
C ASP A 3 10.00 -11.43 -22.37
N TYR A 4 9.27 -12.22 -23.16
CA TYR A 4 7.80 -12.27 -23.10
C TYR A 4 7.29 -13.00 -21.84
N ALA A 5 8.01 -14.01 -21.34
CA ALA A 5 7.63 -14.70 -20.11
C ALA A 5 7.89 -13.83 -18.87
N ASP A 6 9.00 -13.08 -18.87
CA ASP A 6 9.33 -12.12 -17.81
C ASP A 6 8.32 -10.96 -17.76
N GLU A 7 7.88 -10.44 -18.92
CA GLU A 7 6.85 -9.40 -18.99
C GLU A 7 5.48 -9.87 -18.48
N GLU A 8 5.05 -11.09 -18.83
CA GLU A 8 3.78 -11.66 -18.33
C GLU A 8 3.82 -11.91 -16.81
N GLN A 9 4.93 -12.41 -16.29
CA GLN A 9 5.09 -12.59 -14.84
C GLN A 9 5.10 -11.24 -14.10
N ALA A 10 5.75 -10.23 -14.68
CA ALA A 10 5.75 -8.89 -14.13
C ALA A 10 4.34 -8.28 -14.10
N ARG A 11 3.48 -8.54 -15.09
CA ARG A 11 2.06 -8.10 -15.06
C ARG A 11 1.31 -8.68 -13.88
N VAL A 12 1.43 -10.00 -13.65
CA VAL A 12 0.78 -10.66 -12.51
C VAL A 12 1.26 -10.06 -11.19
N PHE A 13 2.56 -9.76 -11.07
CA PHE A 13 3.11 -9.16 -9.86
C PHE A 13 2.65 -7.71 -9.66
N VAL A 14 2.51 -6.93 -10.72
CA VAL A 14 1.92 -5.58 -10.67
C VAL A 14 0.48 -5.63 -10.19
N ASP A 15 -0.33 -6.55 -10.72
CA ASP A 15 -1.73 -6.71 -10.29
C ASP A 15 -1.82 -7.12 -8.81
N LEU A 16 -0.92 -8.00 -8.35
CA LEU A 16 -0.86 -8.40 -6.95
C LEU A 16 -0.50 -7.23 -6.03
N LEU A 17 0.55 -6.47 -6.39
CA LEU A 17 0.96 -5.27 -5.63
C LEU A 17 -0.13 -4.20 -5.62
N GLY A 18 -0.85 -4.02 -6.74
CA GLY A 18 -1.98 -3.10 -6.81
C GLY A 18 -3.08 -3.45 -5.80
N ARG A 19 -3.47 -4.72 -5.72
CA ARG A 19 -4.45 -5.20 -4.73
C ARG A 19 -3.94 -5.06 -3.30
N GLU A 20 -2.67 -5.36 -3.05
CA GLU A 20 -2.09 -5.24 -1.72
C GLU A 20 -2.02 -3.77 -1.26
N ILE A 21 -1.76 -2.84 -2.19
CA ILE A 21 -1.82 -1.40 -1.93
C ILE A 21 -3.24 -0.96 -1.57
N GLU A 22 -4.25 -1.42 -2.31
CA GLU A 22 -5.66 -1.15 -2.02
C GLU A 22 -6.05 -1.68 -0.63
N ASP A 23 -5.76 -2.96 -0.36
CA ASP A 23 -6.06 -3.62 0.92
C ASP A 23 -5.39 -2.91 2.12
N ILE A 24 -4.12 -2.52 2.00
CA ILE A 24 -3.40 -1.81 3.07
C ILE A 24 -3.92 -0.40 3.24
N SER A 25 -4.29 0.28 2.15
CA SER A 25 -4.88 1.63 2.22
C SER A 25 -6.20 1.61 2.98
N ASP A 26 -7.09 0.66 2.67
CA ASP A 26 -8.36 0.46 3.37
C ASP A 26 -8.14 0.15 4.87
N GLN A 27 -7.13 -0.64 5.19
CA GLN A 27 -6.78 -0.96 6.58
C GLN A 27 -6.25 0.26 7.34
N ILE A 28 -5.42 1.11 6.70
CA ILE A 28 -4.96 2.37 7.30
C ILE A 28 -6.15 3.25 7.63
N GLU A 29 -7.08 3.45 6.69
CA GLU A 29 -8.29 4.24 6.93
C GLU A 29 -9.11 3.69 8.11
N CYS A 30 -9.27 2.37 8.18
CA CYS A 30 -9.96 1.72 9.29
C CYS A 30 -9.28 1.95 10.64
N GLU A 31 -7.95 1.82 10.70
CA GLU A 31 -7.19 2.05 11.93
C GLU A 31 -7.23 3.53 12.36
N GLU A 32 -7.17 4.46 11.41
CA GLU A 32 -7.35 5.88 11.70
C GLU A 32 -8.75 6.20 12.23
N LEU A 33 -9.80 5.60 11.67
CA LEU A 33 -11.16 5.75 12.17
C LEU A 33 -11.31 5.21 13.59
N ARG A 34 -10.66 4.08 13.90
CA ARG A 34 -10.61 3.50 15.25
C ARG A 34 -9.86 4.41 16.23
N ALA A 35 -8.73 4.99 15.81
CA ALA A 35 -7.99 5.97 16.60
C ALA A 35 -8.84 7.21 16.91
N ARG A 36 -9.48 7.81 15.90
CA ARG A 36 -10.39 8.95 16.06
C ARG A 36 -11.54 8.65 17.02
N SER A 37 -12.11 7.45 16.92
CA SER A 37 -13.19 6.99 17.82
C SER A 37 -12.70 6.83 19.26
N ALA A 38 -11.47 6.38 19.48
CA ALA A 38 -10.88 6.28 20.82
C ALA A 38 -10.64 7.66 21.44
N THR A 39 -10.17 8.64 20.64
CA THR A 39 -10.04 10.04 21.06
C THR A 39 -11.37 10.61 21.53
N ALA A 40 -12.46 10.36 20.81
CA ALA A 40 -13.80 10.81 21.20
C ALA A 40 -14.28 10.25 22.55
N ARG A 41 -13.72 9.11 22.99
CA ARG A 41 -14.00 8.48 24.30
C ARG A 41 -12.94 8.80 25.36
N THR A 42 -11.95 9.66 25.05
CA THR A 42 -10.79 9.95 25.92
C THR A 42 -9.95 8.71 26.27
N ASP A 43 -9.99 7.69 25.41
CA ASP A 43 -9.31 6.41 25.57
C ASP A 43 -7.93 6.46 24.89
N MET A 44 -6.98 7.13 25.55
CA MET A 44 -5.64 7.38 25.02
C MET A 44 -4.84 6.10 24.70
N PRO A 45 -4.87 5.03 25.52
CA PRO A 45 -4.14 3.79 25.18
C PRO A 45 -4.64 3.14 23.89
N THR A 46 -5.97 3.14 23.68
CA THR A 46 -6.55 2.59 22.44
C THR A 46 -6.23 3.47 21.24
N PHE A 47 -6.23 4.81 21.42
CA PHE A 47 -5.77 5.74 20.38
C PHE A 47 -4.32 5.46 19.97
N GLU A 48 -3.39 5.40 20.93
CA GLU A 48 -1.96 5.19 20.67
C GLU A 48 -1.70 3.88 19.92
N ARG A 49 -2.41 2.81 20.31
CA ARG A 49 -2.31 1.51 19.64
C ARG A 49 -2.71 1.61 18.16
N HIS A 50 -3.92 2.10 17.87
CA HIS A 50 -4.42 2.21 16.50
C HIS A 50 -3.61 3.19 15.65
N HIS A 51 -3.18 4.30 16.24
CA HIS A 51 -2.33 5.26 15.56
C HIS A 51 -0.97 4.67 15.20
N THR A 52 -0.33 3.94 16.11
CA THR A 52 0.95 3.27 15.86
C THR A 52 0.80 2.19 14.79
N THR A 53 -0.29 1.42 14.80
CA THR A 53 -0.60 0.45 13.76
C THR A 53 -0.74 1.11 12.38
N ALA A 54 -1.49 2.21 12.28
CA ALA A 54 -1.63 2.96 11.03
C ALA A 54 -0.28 3.48 10.51
N LEU A 55 0.59 4.00 11.39
CA LEU A 55 1.93 4.46 11.00
C LEU A 55 2.81 3.32 10.46
N ALA A 56 2.75 2.14 11.08
CA ALA A 56 3.46 0.96 10.60
C ALA A 56 2.95 0.54 9.21
N MET A 57 1.63 0.50 9.01
CA MET A 57 1.01 0.19 7.71
C MET A 57 1.38 1.22 6.63
N ARG A 58 1.47 2.52 6.95
CA ARG A 58 1.95 3.55 6.00
C ARG A 58 3.39 3.31 5.55
N SER A 59 4.22 2.76 6.42
CA SER A 59 5.60 2.38 6.07
C SER A 59 5.61 1.20 5.10
N THR A 60 4.74 0.21 5.31
CA THR A 60 4.53 -0.90 4.36
C THR A 60 4.02 -0.40 3.01
N LEU A 61 3.01 0.49 3.02
CA LEU A 61 2.42 1.09 1.82
C LEU A 61 3.49 1.81 0.97
N TYR A 62 4.37 2.56 1.62
CA TYR A 62 5.48 3.21 0.94
C TYR A 62 6.42 2.21 0.24
N GLU A 63 6.76 1.10 0.88
CA GLU A 63 7.62 0.08 0.27
C GLU A 63 6.93 -0.61 -0.91
N LEU A 64 5.62 -0.87 -0.85
CA LEU A 64 4.87 -1.42 -1.98
C LEU A 64 4.85 -0.47 -3.19
N HIS A 65 4.64 0.83 -2.95
CA HIS A 65 4.75 1.83 -4.02
C HIS A 65 6.15 1.88 -4.63
N ARG A 66 7.19 1.75 -3.79
CA ARG A 66 8.58 1.69 -4.25
C ARG A 66 8.85 0.44 -5.10
N GLN A 67 8.27 -0.70 -4.74
CA GLN A 67 8.36 -1.93 -5.54
C GLN A 67 7.66 -1.78 -6.89
N LEU A 68 6.47 -1.17 -6.95
CA LEU A 68 5.82 -0.83 -8.21
C LEU A 68 6.67 0.10 -9.08
N GLN A 69 7.29 1.12 -8.49
CA GLN A 69 8.18 2.02 -9.21
C GLN A 69 9.40 1.28 -9.78
N ALA A 70 9.98 0.35 -9.02
CA ALA A 70 11.10 -0.46 -9.49
C ALA A 70 10.71 -1.35 -10.68
N LEU A 71 9.47 -1.88 -10.68
CA LEU A 71 8.94 -2.65 -11.82
C LEU A 71 8.71 -1.76 -13.04
N ASP A 72 8.25 -0.52 -12.86
CA ASP A 72 8.02 0.41 -13.98
C ASP A 72 9.33 0.78 -14.67
N VAL A 73 10.39 1.01 -13.89
CA VAL A 73 11.75 1.25 -14.41
C VAL A 73 12.28 0.03 -15.16
N ARG A 74 12.04 -1.18 -14.64
CA ARG A 74 12.53 -2.43 -15.26
C ARG A 74 11.73 -2.84 -16.50
N PHE A 75 10.43 -2.57 -16.51
CA PHE A 75 9.50 -3.01 -17.55
C PHE A 75 8.61 -1.85 -18.05
N PRO A 76 9.18 -0.83 -18.72
CA PRO A 76 8.46 0.38 -19.13
C PRO A 76 7.31 0.12 -20.12
N ARG A 77 7.32 -1.05 -20.78
CA ARG A 77 6.24 -1.48 -21.68
C ARG A 77 4.95 -1.85 -20.95
N LEU A 78 5.02 -2.14 -19.65
CA LEU A 78 3.86 -2.50 -18.84
C LEU A 78 2.96 -1.29 -18.51
N ARG A 79 3.48 -0.06 -18.67
CA ARG A 79 2.73 1.20 -18.42
C ARG A 79 2.00 1.15 -17.08
N ILE A 80 2.75 0.85 -16.02
CA ILE A 80 2.19 0.67 -14.69
C ILE A 80 1.59 2.01 -14.25
N ARG A 81 0.29 2.03 -13.99
CA ARG A 81 -0.34 3.20 -13.37
C ARG A 81 -0.08 3.10 -11.88
N THR A 82 0.89 3.87 -11.38
CA THR A 82 1.06 4.03 -9.94
C THR A 82 -0.17 4.76 -9.39
N PRO A 83 -0.97 4.13 -8.49
CA PRO A 83 -2.01 4.85 -7.79
C PRO A 83 -1.34 5.96 -6.97
N ARG A 84 -1.89 7.18 -7.01
CA ARG A 84 -1.30 8.31 -6.28
C ARG A 84 -1.35 7.99 -4.78
N PRO A 85 -0.28 8.29 -4.02
CA PRO A 85 -0.38 8.25 -2.57
C PRO A 85 -1.49 9.24 -2.15
N HIS A 86 -2.40 8.78 -1.30
CA HIS A 86 -3.40 9.66 -0.69
C HIS A 86 -2.64 10.77 0.07
N GLU A 87 -2.86 12.03 -0.36
CA GLU A 87 -2.33 13.25 0.28
C GLU A 87 -2.92 13.47 1.67
#